data_AF-A0A924Z091-F1
#
_entry.id   AF-A0A924Z091-F1
#
_cell.length_a   1.000
_cell.length_b   1.000
_cell.length_c   1.000
_cell.angle_alpha   90.00
_cell.angle_beta   90.00
_cell.angle_gamma   90.00
#
_symmetry.space_group_name_H-M   'P 1'
#
loop_
_entity.id
_entity.type
_entity.pdbx_description
1 polymer ?
#
loop_
_entity_poly.entity_id
_entity_poly.type
_entity_poly.pdbx_seq_one_letter_code
_entity_poly.pdbx_strand_id
1 'polypeptide(L)'
;MTMDTFAPLMFAGLIFVLVIGFPVAFSLTALGLGCGFYAVWMGWFPAGFMGNLPLNVFGILSNDLLLAIPFFTLMGTILERCGLAEDMLDSMGQLFGPVRGGLGYSVIIVGFILGGITGTVAGQVIAMAMISLPVMMRWGYNMRYATGVLAASGTITQLVPPS
;
A
#
# COMPACT_ATOMS: atom_id res chain seq x y z
N MET A 1 -30.06 -17.78 15.88
CA MET A 1 -29.61 -17.10 14.66
C MET A 1 -30.05 -17.96 13.48
N THR A 2 -30.51 -17.40 12.36
CA THR A 2 -30.90 -18.17 11.15
C THR A 2 -29.82 -18.04 10.09
N MET A 3 -29.70 -19.02 9.19
CA MET A 3 -28.66 -19.01 8.13
C MET A 3 -28.69 -17.72 7.29
N ASP A 4 -29.87 -17.18 7.00
CA ASP A 4 -30.04 -15.99 6.16
C ASP A 4 -29.49 -14.71 6.83
N THR A 5 -29.52 -14.66 8.16
CA THR A 5 -29.00 -13.51 8.94
C THR A 5 -27.50 -13.57 9.19
N PHE A 6 -26.85 -14.69 8.85
CA PHE A 6 -25.45 -14.93 9.20
C PHE A 6 -24.47 -14.10 8.38
N ALA A 7 -24.59 -14.10 7.04
CA ALA A 7 -23.69 -13.35 6.17
C ALA A 7 -23.71 -11.82 6.41
N PRO A 8 -24.89 -11.16 6.57
CA PRO A 8 -24.92 -9.74 6.93
C PRO A 8 -24.26 -9.45 8.28
N LEU A 9 -24.42 -10.35 9.26
CA LEU A 9 -23.81 -10.16 10.59
C LEU A 9 -22.29 -10.36 10.56
N MET A 10 -21.78 -11.32 9.77
CA MET A 10 -20.34 -11.47 9.51
C MET A 10 -19.77 -10.18 8.91
N PHE A 11 -20.44 -9.62 7.91
CA PHE A 11 -19.99 -8.39 7.26
C PHE A 11 -20.03 -7.18 8.20
N ALA A 12 -21.10 -7.01 8.99
CA ALA A 12 -21.17 -5.96 10.00
C ALA A 12 -20.07 -6.12 11.07
N GLY A 13 -19.81 -7.36 11.51
CA GLY A 13 -18.73 -7.68 12.43
C GLY A 13 -17.36 -7.32 11.86
N LEU A 14 -17.12 -7.61 10.56
CA LEU A 14 -15.89 -7.21 9.89
C LEU A 14 -15.67 -5.70 9.93
N ILE A 15 -16.70 -4.91 9.58
CA ILE A 15 -16.62 -3.44 9.62
C ILE A 15 -16.26 -2.97 11.03
N PHE A 16 -16.94 -3.51 12.05
CA PHE A 16 -16.68 -3.14 13.43
C PHE A 16 -15.24 -3.43 13.86
N VAL A 17 -14.73 -4.63 13.56
CA VAL A 17 -13.34 -5.01 13.89
C VAL A 17 -12.32 -4.17 13.13
N LEU A 18 -12.60 -3.80 11.87
CA LEU A 18 -11.71 -2.91 11.10
C LEU A 18 -11.67 -1.49 11.67
N VAL A 19 -12.80 -0.97 12.18
CA VAL A 19 -12.86 0.37 12.81
C VAL A 19 -12.04 0.43 14.10
N ILE A 20 -11.87 -0.68 14.82
CA ILE A 20 -11.00 -0.76 16.01
C ILE A 20 -9.52 -0.48 15.66
N GLY A 21 -9.14 -0.56 14.38
CA GLY A 21 -7.79 -0.24 13.91
C GLY A 21 -6.77 -1.37 14.09
N PHE A 22 -7.24 -2.60 14.35
CA PHE A 22 -6.37 -3.77 14.38
C PHE A 22 -5.90 -4.14 12.96
N PRO A 23 -4.67 -4.65 12.76
CA PRO A 23 -4.17 -4.93 11.42
C PRO A 23 -5.10 -5.88 10.65
N VAL A 24 -5.42 -5.47 9.42
CA VAL A 24 -6.48 -6.05 8.57
C VAL A 24 -6.36 -7.57 8.43
N ALA A 25 -5.14 -8.10 8.28
CA ALA A 25 -4.90 -9.54 8.12
C ALA A 25 -5.38 -10.35 9.33
N PHE A 26 -5.09 -9.89 10.56
CA PHE A 26 -5.52 -10.56 11.79
C PHE A 26 -7.02 -10.42 11.99
N SER A 27 -7.58 -9.24 11.69
CA SER A 27 -9.02 -8.98 11.75
C SER A 27 -9.82 -9.92 10.85
N LEU A 28 -9.41 -10.07 9.58
CA LEU A 28 -10.03 -10.98 8.61
C LEU A 28 -9.89 -12.44 9.04
N THR A 29 -8.70 -12.84 9.50
CA THR A 29 -8.43 -14.23 9.91
C THR A 29 -9.25 -14.61 11.14
N ALA A 30 -9.24 -13.78 12.18
CA ALA A 30 -9.94 -14.04 13.43
C ALA A 30 -11.46 -14.07 13.22
N LEU A 31 -12.01 -13.10 12.48
CA LEU A 31 -13.43 -13.04 12.20
C LEU A 31 -13.88 -14.18 11.27
N GLY A 32 -13.11 -14.45 10.20
CA GLY A 32 -13.39 -15.53 9.26
C GLY A 32 -13.36 -16.91 9.91
N LEU A 33 -12.32 -17.21 10.70
CA LEU A 33 -12.22 -18.46 11.45
C LEU A 33 -13.26 -18.55 12.55
N GLY A 34 -13.48 -17.47 13.32
CA GLY A 34 -14.46 -17.44 14.41
C GLY A 34 -15.89 -17.69 13.92
N CYS A 35 -16.30 -17.00 12.86
CA CYS A 35 -17.58 -17.24 12.20
C CYS A 35 -17.64 -18.65 11.59
N GLY A 36 -16.54 -19.11 10.99
CA GLY A 36 -16.42 -20.47 10.47
C GLY A 36 -16.68 -21.54 11.53
N PHE A 37 -16.00 -21.47 12.68
CA PHE A 37 -16.21 -22.40 13.79
C PHE A 37 -17.62 -22.32 14.37
N TYR A 38 -18.17 -21.11 14.48
CA TYR A 38 -19.55 -20.91 14.94
C TYR A 38 -20.57 -21.58 14.01
N ALA A 39 -20.39 -21.47 12.70
CA ALA A 39 -21.27 -22.09 11.71
C ALA A 39 -21.18 -23.63 11.71
N VAL A 40 -20.00 -24.20 11.98
CA VAL A 40 -19.83 -25.65 12.18
C VAL A 40 -20.54 -26.10 13.46
N TRP A 41 -20.41 -25.33 14.56
CA TRP A 41 -21.07 -25.64 15.84
C TRP A 41 -22.60 -25.60 15.73
N MET A 42 -23.16 -24.67 14.96
CA MET A 42 -24.60 -24.58 14.67
C MET A 42 -25.11 -25.64 13.67
N GLY A 43 -24.22 -26.50 13.13
CA GLY A 43 -24.58 -27.54 12.17
C GLY A 43 -24.89 -27.02 10.76
N TRP A 44 -24.54 -25.78 10.45
CA TRP A 44 -24.79 -25.13 9.16
C TRP A 44 -23.77 -25.54 8.10
N PHE A 45 -22.52 -25.81 8.51
CA PHE A 45 -21.47 -26.32 7.64
C PHE A 45 -20.91 -27.65 8.16
N PRO A 46 -20.63 -28.62 7.27
CA PRO A 46 -19.89 -29.82 7.64
C PRO A 46 -18.50 -29.47 8.15
N ALA A 47 -18.04 -30.10 9.23
CA ALA A 47 -16.69 -29.87 9.76
C ALA A 47 -15.57 -30.13 8.72
N GLY A 48 -15.82 -31.04 7.77
CA GLY A 48 -14.90 -31.32 6.66
C GLY A 48 -14.61 -30.11 5.76
N PHE A 49 -15.49 -29.11 5.70
CA PHE A 49 -15.25 -27.87 4.92
C PHE A 49 -14.04 -27.09 5.43
N MET A 50 -13.72 -27.17 6.73
CA MET A 50 -12.53 -26.54 7.30
C MET A 50 -11.24 -27.16 6.78
N GLY A 51 -11.27 -28.43 6.35
CA GLY A 51 -10.14 -29.12 5.73
C GLY A 51 -9.69 -28.50 4.40
N ASN A 52 -10.52 -27.66 3.77
CA ASN A 52 -10.15 -26.94 2.55
C ASN A 52 -9.33 -25.67 2.84
N LEU A 53 -9.31 -25.16 4.07
CA LEU A 53 -8.57 -23.93 4.39
C LEU A 53 -7.07 -24.06 4.12
N PRO A 54 -6.36 -25.12 4.56
CA PRO A 54 -4.94 -25.28 4.26
C PRO A 54 -4.64 -25.37 2.76
N LEU A 55 -5.50 -26.06 2.00
CA LEU A 55 -5.39 -26.16 0.54
C LEU A 55 -5.52 -24.79 -0.14
N ASN A 56 -6.49 -23.97 0.27
CA ASN A 56 -6.66 -22.62 -0.25
C ASN A 56 -5.47 -21.72 0.12
N VAL A 57 -4.97 -21.80 1.36
CA VAL A 57 -3.79 -21.04 1.80
C VAL A 57 -2.56 -21.44 0.99
N PHE A 58 -2.32 -22.74 0.80
CA PHE A 58 -1.19 -23.22 0.01
C PHE A 58 -1.30 -22.84 -1.47
N GLY A 59 -2.52 -22.86 -2.02
CA GLY A 59 -2.80 -22.39 -3.38
C GLY A 59 -2.49 -20.91 -3.56
N ILE A 60 -2.82 -20.06 -2.57
CA ILE A 60 -2.44 -18.65 -2.60
C ILE A 60 -0.91 -18.50 -2.50
N LEU A 61 -0.25 -19.20 -1.58
CA LEU A 61 1.21 -19.11 -1.39
C LEU A 61 2.00 -19.60 -2.61
N SER A 62 1.44 -20.53 -3.39
CA SER A 62 2.03 -21.09 -4.61
C SER A 62 1.77 -20.22 -5.85
N ASN A 63 1.17 -19.03 -5.68
CA ASN A 63 0.95 -18.11 -6.78
C ASN A 63 2.26 -17.41 -7.16
N ASP A 64 2.75 -17.67 -8.37
CA ASP A 64 3.98 -17.08 -8.90
C ASP A 64 3.95 -15.55 -8.94
N LEU A 65 2.78 -14.91 -8.99
CA LEU A 65 2.65 -13.45 -8.89
C LEU A 65 3.14 -12.91 -7.55
N LEU A 66 3.09 -13.71 -6.47
CA LEU A 66 3.61 -13.30 -5.17
C LEU A 66 5.14 -13.21 -5.15
N LEU A 67 5.85 -13.85 -6.10
CA LEU A 67 7.30 -13.67 -6.28
C LEU A 67 7.63 -12.23 -6.68
N ALA A 68 6.68 -11.49 -7.27
CA ALA A 68 6.89 -10.10 -7.62
C ALA A 68 7.14 -9.21 -6.40
N ILE A 69 6.52 -9.51 -5.25
CA ILE A 69 6.65 -8.73 -4.00
C ILE A 69 8.11 -8.61 -3.54
N PRO A 70 8.88 -9.70 -3.32
CA PRO A 70 10.27 -9.60 -2.89
C PRO A 70 11.16 -8.98 -3.96
N PHE A 71 10.93 -9.25 -5.25
CA PHE A 71 11.73 -8.66 -6.33
C PHE A 71 11.51 -7.14 -6.45
N PHE A 72 10.28 -6.65 -6.33
CA PHE A 72 10.00 -5.21 -6.31
C PHE A 72 10.53 -4.54 -5.05
N THR A 73 10.40 -5.18 -3.90
CA THR A 73 10.98 -4.66 -2.65
C THR A 73 12.50 -4.56 -2.76
N LEU A 74 13.17 -5.58 -3.32
CA LEU A 74 14.61 -5.58 -3.55
C LEU A 74 15.02 -4.47 -4.53
N MET A 75 14.35 -4.37 -5.67
CA MET A 75 14.59 -3.33 -6.67
C MET A 75 14.42 -1.93 -6.05
N GLY A 76 13.32 -1.68 -5.35
CA GLY A 76 13.06 -0.43 -4.66
C GLY A 76 14.16 -0.07 -3.66
N THR A 77 14.59 -1.05 -2.85
CA THR A 77 15.68 -0.86 -1.88
C THR A 77 17.02 -0.57 -2.55
N ILE A 78 17.33 -1.23 -3.67
CA ILE A 78 18.55 -0.97 -4.44
C ILE A 78 18.54 0.46 -4.99
N LEU A 79 17.44 0.89 -5.60
CA LEU A 79 17.33 2.24 -6.17
C LEU A 79 17.42 3.34 -5.10
N GLU A 80 16.83 3.10 -3.93
CA GLU A 80 16.95 4.00 -2.78
C GLU A 80 18.40 4.06 -2.26
N ARG A 81 19.05 2.90 -2.08
CA ARG A 81 20.44 2.79 -1.59
C ARG A 81 21.47 3.36 -2.55
N CYS A 82 21.21 3.33 -3.86
CA CYS A 82 22.10 3.88 -4.88
C CYS A 82 21.98 5.41 -5.03
N GLY A 83 21.09 6.08 -4.29
CA GLY A 83 20.92 7.53 -4.38
C GLY A 83 20.21 8.01 -5.64
N LEU A 84 19.67 7.10 -6.46
CA LEU A 84 19.04 7.45 -7.74
C LEU A 84 17.88 8.44 -7.55
N ALA A 85 17.14 8.32 -6.46
CA ALA A 85 16.02 9.21 -6.16
C ALA A 85 16.44 10.67 -5.98
N GLU A 86 17.60 10.91 -5.35
CA GLU A 86 18.15 12.24 -5.11
C GLU A 86 18.71 12.81 -6.42
N ASP A 87 19.48 12.02 -7.18
CA ASP A 87 20.02 12.40 -8.48
C ASP A 87 18.91 12.75 -9.49
N MET A 88 17.81 12.00 -9.48
CA MET A 88 16.64 12.27 -10.32
C MET A 88 15.93 13.57 -9.92
N LEU A 89 15.79 13.85 -8.63
CA LEU A 89 15.20 15.10 -8.15
C LEU A 89 16.06 16.31 -8.50
N ASP A 90 17.39 16.22 -8.36
CA ASP A 90 18.31 17.30 -8.74
C ASP A 90 18.30 17.54 -10.26
N SER A 91 18.35 16.47 -11.06
CA SER A 91 18.27 16.56 -12.52
C SER A 91 16.95 17.16 -13.00
N MET A 92 15.83 16.71 -12.42
CA MET A 92 14.51 17.25 -12.75
C MET A 92 14.32 18.67 -12.21
N GLY A 93 14.93 19.01 -11.08
CA GLY A 93 14.95 20.36 -10.53
C GLY A 93 15.69 21.34 -11.43
N GLN A 94 16.78 20.91 -12.07
CA GLN A 94 17.48 21.70 -13.10
C GLN A 94 16.67 21.80 -14.39
N LEU A 95 16.06 20.69 -14.83
CA LEU A 95 15.25 20.65 -16.05
C LEU A 95 14.03 21.59 -15.98
N PHE A 96 13.33 21.59 -14.85
CA PHE A 96 12.16 22.43 -14.63
C PHE A 96 12.48 23.74 -13.88
N GLY A 97 13.74 24.00 -13.54
CA GLY A 97 14.21 25.21 -12.84
C GLY A 97 13.71 26.55 -13.42
N PRO A 98 13.66 26.77 -14.75
CA PRO A 98 13.13 28.00 -15.31
C PRO A 98 11.60 28.14 -15.24
N VAL A 99 10.89 27.06 -14.89
CA VAL A 99 9.42 27.04 -14.80
C VAL A 99 8.99 27.42 -13.38
N ARG A 100 8.01 28.32 -13.26
CA ARG A 100 7.38 28.64 -11.96
C ARG A 100 6.77 27.37 -11.36
N GLY A 101 7.23 26.96 -10.18
CA GLY A 101 6.79 25.72 -9.55
C GLY A 101 7.54 24.47 -10.03
N GLY A 102 8.63 24.63 -10.79
CA GLY A 102 9.37 23.54 -11.41
C GLY A 102 9.71 22.38 -10.49
N LEU A 103 10.21 22.68 -9.29
CA LEU A 103 10.53 21.67 -8.27
C LEU A 103 9.30 20.84 -7.83
N GLY A 104 8.11 21.45 -7.82
CA GLY A 104 6.86 20.73 -7.54
C GLY A 104 6.50 19.73 -8.66
N TYR A 105 6.70 20.11 -9.92
CA TYR A 105 6.55 19.19 -11.05
C TYR A 105 7.58 18.05 -11.00
N SER A 106 8.83 18.37 -10.63
CA SER A 106 9.89 17.38 -10.44
C SER A 106 9.50 16.33 -9.41
N VAL A 107 8.94 16.74 -8.26
CA VAL A 107 8.46 15.81 -7.23
C VAL A 107 7.36 14.88 -7.76
N ILE A 108 6.39 15.41 -8.52
CA ILE A 108 5.29 14.60 -9.08
C ILE A 108 5.83 13.56 -10.08
N ILE A 109 6.72 13.97 -10.98
CA ILE A 109 7.26 13.09 -12.03
C ILE A 109 8.19 12.03 -11.42
N VAL A 110 9.10 12.43 -10.54
CA VAL A 110 10.02 11.50 -9.88
C VAL A 110 9.25 10.56 -8.97
N GLY A 111 8.28 11.08 -8.22
CA GLY A 111 7.37 10.27 -7.42
C GLY A 111 6.58 9.28 -8.26
N PHE A 112 6.07 9.67 -9.43
CA PHE A 112 5.41 8.76 -10.37
C PHE A 112 6.34 7.61 -10.80
N ILE A 113 7.58 7.90 -11.19
CA ILE A 113 8.53 6.89 -11.68
C ILE A 113 8.98 5.94 -10.56
N LEU A 114 9.50 6.48 -9.47
CA LEU A 114 9.99 5.67 -8.34
C LEU A 114 8.86 4.92 -7.64
N GLY A 115 7.70 5.52 -7.64
CA GLY A 115 6.52 5.00 -7.01
C GLY A 115 5.90 3.80 -7.72
N GLY A 116 5.84 3.85 -9.05
CA GLY A 116 5.49 2.66 -9.83
C GLY A 116 6.44 1.49 -9.59
N ILE A 117 7.72 1.78 -9.31
CA ILE A 117 8.72 0.73 -9.08
C ILE A 117 8.63 0.11 -7.67
N THR A 118 8.33 0.92 -6.66
CA THR A 118 8.37 0.51 -5.24
C THR A 118 7.08 -0.12 -4.74
N GLY A 119 5.96 0.07 -5.45
CA GLY A 119 4.69 -0.64 -5.23
C GLY A 119 4.00 -0.38 -3.87
N THR A 120 4.47 0.59 -3.06
CA THR A 120 3.87 0.91 -1.76
C THR A 120 3.73 2.41 -1.51
N VAL A 121 2.50 2.86 -1.25
CA VAL A 121 2.19 4.29 -1.02
C VAL A 121 2.87 4.83 0.24
N ALA A 122 2.81 4.09 1.34
CA ALA A 122 3.29 4.58 2.64
C ALA A 122 4.81 4.80 2.67
N GLY A 123 5.58 3.82 2.20
CA GLY A 123 7.04 3.90 2.19
C GLY A 123 7.55 5.01 1.27
N GLN A 124 6.96 5.11 0.09
CA GLN A 124 7.37 6.08 -0.92
C GLN A 124 7.02 7.53 -0.53
N VAL A 125 5.85 7.79 0.07
CA VAL A 125 5.53 9.14 0.61
C VAL A 125 6.58 9.57 1.64
N ILE A 126 6.97 8.66 2.54
CA ILE A 126 7.97 8.95 3.58
C ILE A 126 9.34 9.24 2.94
N ALA A 127 9.79 8.39 2.01
CA ALA A 127 11.07 8.57 1.32
C ALA A 127 11.11 9.90 0.54
N MET A 128 10.09 10.17 -0.27
CA MET A 128 9.98 11.42 -1.03
C MET A 128 9.88 12.64 -0.13
N ALA A 129 9.17 12.55 1.00
CA ALA A 129 9.12 13.65 1.97
C ALA A 129 10.49 13.89 2.62
N MET A 130 11.20 12.84 3.03
CA MET A 130 12.54 12.95 3.64
C MET A 130 13.56 13.59 2.69
N ILE A 131 13.52 13.25 1.41
CA ILE A 131 14.46 13.76 0.40
C ILE A 131 14.03 15.15 -0.10
N SER A 132 12.77 15.31 -0.51
CA SER A 132 12.33 16.50 -1.26
C SER A 132 11.90 17.67 -0.37
N LEU A 133 11.33 17.41 0.81
CA LEU A 133 10.85 18.47 1.69
C LEU A 133 11.96 19.45 2.11
N PRO A 134 13.17 19.01 2.56
CA PRO A 134 14.23 19.96 2.90
C PRO A 134 14.66 20.81 1.70
N VAL A 135 14.69 20.23 0.49
CA VAL A 135 15.03 20.95 -0.75
C VAL A 135 13.96 21.99 -1.09
N MET A 136 12.67 21.62 -1.04
CA MET A 136 11.56 22.54 -1.28
C MET A 136 11.56 23.72 -0.30
N MET A 137 11.86 23.47 0.99
CA MET A 137 11.95 24.53 1.99
C MET A 137 13.13 25.48 1.74
N ARG A 138 14.29 24.96 1.33
CA ARG A 138 15.46 25.79 0.94
C ARG A 138 15.16 26.71 -0.24
N TRP A 139 14.28 26.28 -1.14
CA TRP A 139 13.85 27.05 -2.32
C TRP A 139 12.64 27.95 -2.05
N GLY A 140 12.22 28.09 -0.79
CA GLY A 140 11.18 29.03 -0.38
C GLY A 140 9.74 28.58 -0.69
N TYR A 141 9.52 27.29 -0.94
CA TYR A 141 8.15 26.77 -1.10
C TYR A 141 7.39 26.85 0.23
N ASN A 142 6.08 27.11 0.14
CA ASN A 142 5.21 27.08 1.31
C ASN A 142 5.05 25.63 1.80
N MET A 143 5.19 25.41 3.11
CA MET A 143 5.04 24.09 3.75
C MET A 143 3.73 23.39 3.34
N ARG A 144 2.59 24.10 3.32
CA ARG A 144 1.28 23.53 2.97
C ARG A 144 1.24 23.02 1.53
N TYR A 145 1.89 23.76 0.62
CA TYR A 145 1.99 23.35 -0.78
C TYR A 145 2.90 22.14 -0.92
N ALA A 146 4.09 22.18 -0.31
CA ALA A 146 5.06 21.08 -0.37
C ALA A 146 4.47 19.77 0.16
N THR A 147 3.86 19.79 1.34
CA THR A 147 3.22 18.60 1.92
C THR A 147 2.05 18.10 1.09
N GLY A 148 1.27 19.00 0.48
CA GLY A 148 0.15 18.64 -0.39
C GLY A 148 0.63 17.95 -1.68
N VAL A 149 1.66 18.50 -2.33
CA VAL A 149 2.26 17.91 -3.54
C VAL A 149 2.91 16.56 -3.22
N LEU A 150 3.63 16.45 -2.11
CA LEU A 150 4.24 15.19 -1.67
C LEU A 150 3.19 14.11 -1.38
N ALA A 151 2.13 14.45 -0.66
CA ALA A 151 1.04 13.52 -0.38
C ALA A 151 0.33 13.07 -1.67
N ALA A 152 -0.01 14.01 -2.56
CA ALA A 152 -0.65 13.70 -3.83
C ALA A 152 0.25 12.83 -4.73
N SER A 153 1.53 13.19 -4.85
CA SER A 153 2.51 12.45 -5.66
C SER A 153 2.69 11.01 -5.18
N GLY A 154 2.69 10.77 -3.87
CA GLY A 154 2.82 9.40 -3.36
C GLY A 154 1.58 8.55 -3.58
N THR A 155 0.38 9.14 -3.57
CA THR A 155 -0.87 8.41 -3.91
C THR A 155 -0.99 8.05 -5.38
N ILE A 156 -0.30 8.79 -6.28
CA ILE A 156 -0.34 8.56 -7.73
C ILE A 156 0.13 7.15 -8.12
N THR A 157 0.95 6.53 -7.27
CA THR A 157 1.52 5.20 -7.49
C THR A 157 0.50 4.09 -7.54
N GLN A 158 -0.65 4.28 -6.91
CA GLN A 158 -1.76 3.35 -7.00
C GLN A 158 -2.31 3.21 -8.42
N LEU A 159 -2.02 4.18 -9.29
CA LEU A 159 -2.44 4.18 -10.70
C LEU A 159 -1.36 3.62 -11.65
N VAL A 160 -0.15 3.39 -11.15
CA VAL A 160 1.01 3.01 -11.98
C VAL A 160 1.37 1.56 -11.67
N PRO A 161 1.33 0.66 -12.67
CA PRO A 161 1.73 -0.73 -12.47
C PRO A 161 3.16 -0.84 -11.94
N PRO A 162 3.46 -1.86 -11.12
CA PRO A 162 2.69 -3.07 -10.89
C PRO A 162 1.97 -3.00 -9.54
N SER A 163 0.74 -2.47 -9.56
CA SER A 163 -0.19 -2.52 -8.43
C SER A 163 -0.83 -3.89 -8.30
#